data_AF-A0A7Y2BYZ2-F1
#
_entry.id   AF-A0A7Y2BYZ2-F1
#
_cell.length_a   1.000
_cell.length_b   1.000
_cell.length_c   1.000
_cell.angle_alpha   90.00
_cell.angle_beta   90.00
_cell.angle_gamma   90.00
#
_symmetry.space_group_name_H-M   'P 1'
#
loop_
_entity.id
_entity.type
_entity.pdbx_description
1 polymer ?
#
loop_
_entity_poly.entity_id
_entity_poly.type
_entity_poly.pdbx_seq_one_letter_code
_entity_poly.pdbx_strand_id
1 'polypeptide(L)' 'MIFRNVPIKIVTAGPKWTSIMYPESSARSRIRTSRLMEDAKSGKVKVLNPELLPVVEMEH' A
#
# COMPACT_ATOMS: atom_id res chain seq x y z
N MET A 1 -19.59 -6.34 0.78
CA MET A 1 -18.33 -6.67 0.07
C MET A 1 -17.30 -7.07 1.11
N ILE A 2 -16.79 -8.30 1.06
CA ILE A 2 -15.77 -8.79 1.99
C ILE A 2 -14.45 -8.13 1.57
N PHE A 3 -13.99 -7.13 2.32
CA PHE A 3 -12.67 -6.56 2.11
C PHE A 3 -11.65 -7.63 2.54
N ARG A 4 -11.19 -8.44 1.58
CA ARG A 4 -10.09 -9.36 1.79
C ARG A 4 -8.89 -8.52 2.25
N ASN A 5 -8.37 -8.81 3.43
CA ASN A 5 -7.21 -8.17 4.00
C ASN A 5 -5.97 -8.59 3.17
N VAL A 6 -5.81 -8.02 1.97
CA VAL A 6 -4.79 -8.48 1.03
C VAL A 6 -3.42 -8.05 1.53
N PRO A 7 -2.51 -8.99 1.85
CA PRO A 7 -1.16 -8.65 2.25
C PRO A 7 -0.37 -8.14 1.05
N ILE A 8 0.31 -7.01 1.22
CA ILE A 8 1.12 -6.38 0.18
C ILE A 8 2.45 -5.91 0.75
N LYS A 9 3.49 -5.97 -0.08
CA LYS A 9 4.83 -5.46 0.22
C LYS A 9 5.13 -4.27 -0.68
N ILE A 10 5.47 -3.13 -0.10
CA ILE A 10 5.94 -1.96 -0.84
C ILE A 10 7.32 -2.27 -1.43
N VAL A 11 7.47 -2.13 -2.74
CA VAL A 11 8.76 -2.27 -3.42
C VAL A 11 9.39 -0.88 -3.58
N THR A 12 8.60 0.09 -4.00
CA THR A 12 9.05 1.47 -4.20
C THR A 12 7.91 2.43 -3.97
N ALA A 13 8.08 3.35 -3.05
CA ALA A 13 7.16 4.45 -2.82
C ALA A 13 7.57 5.66 -3.67
N GLY A 14 6.65 6.13 -4.51
CA GLY A 14 6.78 7.39 -5.23
C GLY A 14 5.73 8.40 -4.78
N PRO A 15 5.88 9.69 -5.12
CA PRO A 15 4.94 10.73 -4.72
C PRO A 15 3.55 10.57 -5.33
N LYS A 16 3.45 9.99 -6.53
CA LYS A 16 2.17 9.77 -7.25
C LYS A 16 1.76 8.30 -7.32
N TRP A 17 2.75 7.41 -7.42
CA TRP A 17 2.55 5.99 -7.64
C TRP A 17 3.48 5.18 -6.74
N THR A 18 2.93 4.16 -6.12
CA THR A 18 3.65 3.19 -5.31
C THR A 18 3.59 1.83 -5.98
N SER A 19 4.76 1.24 -6.18
CA SER A 19 4.90 -0.12 -6.65
C SER A 19 4.81 -1.06 -5.47
N ILE A 20 3.85 -1.98 -5.54
CA ILE A 20 3.59 -3.01 -4.53
C ILE A 20 3.80 -4.40 -5.12
N MET A 21 4.08 -5.36 -4.26
CA MET A 21 4.22 -6.76 -4.59
C MET A 21 3.32 -7.59 -3.69
N TYR A 22 2.58 -8.51 -4.28
CA TYR A 22 1.79 -9.49 -3.54
C TYR A 22 2.69 -10.67 -3.15
N PRO A 23 2.92 -10.93 -1.87
CA PRO A 23 3.84 -11.98 -1.42
C PRO A 23 3.37 -13.38 -1.84
N GLU A 24 2.06 -13.60 -1.91
CA GLU A 24 1.48 -14.91 -2.25
C GLU A 24 1.66 -15.30 -3.72
N SER A 25 1.75 -14.32 -4.62
CA SER A 25 1.82 -14.59 -6.07
C SER A 25 3.05 -13.98 -6.74
N SER A 26 3.92 -13.30 -5.97
CA SER A 26 5.04 -12.48 -6.48
C SER A 26 4.65 -11.45 -7.56
N ALA A 27 3.34 -11.21 -7.72
CA ALA A 27 2.80 -10.29 -8.70
C ALA A 27 3.14 -8.86 -8.28
N ARG A 28 3.61 -8.05 -9.22
CA ARG A 28 3.88 -6.63 -9.01
C ARG A 28 2.72 -5.82 -9.56
N SER A 29 2.30 -4.82 -8.81
CA SER A 29 1.26 -3.90 -9.24
C SER A 29 1.64 -2.48 -8.86
N ARG A 30 1.04 -1.51 -9.54
CA ARG A 30 1.27 -0.09 -9.28
C ARG A 30 -0.04 0.56 -8.92
N ILE A 31 -0.08 1.16 -7.74
CA ILE A 31 -1.27 1.82 -7.20
C ILE A 31 -0.94 3.27 -6.87
N ARG A 32 -1.93 4.16 -6.95
CA ARG A 32 -1.74 5.55 -6.54
C ARG A 32 -1.42 5.58 -5.05
N THR A 33 -0.40 6.35 -4.68
CA THR A 33 0.06 6.45 -3.29
C THR A 33 -1.06 6.88 -2.35
N SER A 34 -1.82 7.93 -2.71
CA SER A 34 -2.96 8.39 -1.91
C SER A 34 -4.03 7.31 -1.71
N ARG A 35 -4.33 6.54 -2.76
CA ARG A 35 -5.33 5.46 -2.69
C ARG A 35 -4.84 4.29 -1.84
N LEU A 36 -3.57 3.93 -1.98
CA LEU A 36 -2.92 2.93 -1.14
C LEU A 36 -2.97 3.31 0.34
N MET A 37 -2.73 4.57 0.68
CA MET A 37 -2.81 5.05 2.06
C MET A 37 -4.24 5.00 2.59
N GLU A 38 -5.23 5.41 1.79
CA GLU A 38 -6.64 5.30 2.16
C GLU A 38 -7.07 3.84 2.36
N ASP A 39 -6.70 2.95 1.45
CA ASP A 39 -7.02 1.53 1.53
C ASP A 39 -6.30 0.85 2.72
N ALA A 40 -5.09 1.30 3.07
CA ALA A 40 -4.37 0.84 4.25
C ALA A 40 -5.03 1.34 5.54
N LYS A 41 -5.39 2.63 5.60
CA LYS A 41 -6.09 3.24 6.75
C LYS A 41 -7.48 2.65 6.96
N SER A 42 -8.17 2.32 5.87
CA SER A 42 -9.48 1.65 5.87
C SER A 42 -9.39 0.16 6.20
N GLY A 43 -8.19 -0.43 6.32
CA GLY A 43 -8.00 -1.85 6.63
C GLY A 43 -8.24 -2.81 5.46
N LYS A 44 -8.38 -2.31 4.22
CA LYS A 44 -8.59 -3.12 3.03
C LYS A 44 -7.30 -3.82 2.57
N VAL A 45 -6.15 -3.20 2.80
CA VAL A 45 -4.83 -3.78 2.50
C VAL A 45 -3.99 -3.86 3.76
N LYS A 46 -3.21 -4.93 3.89
CA LYS A 46 -2.25 -5.11 4.97
C LYS A 46 -0.85 -4.89 4.43
N VAL A 47 -0.29 -3.74 4.73
CA VAL A 47 1.08 -3.41 4.33
C VAL A 47 2.05 -4.13 5.27
N LEU A 48 2.86 -5.04 4.71
CA LEU A 48 3.79 -5.87 5.47
C LEU A 48 5.07 -5.11 5.88
N ASN A 49 5.41 -4.05 5.16
CA ASN A 49 6.58 -3.19 5.40
C ASN A 49 6.16 -1.71 5.43
N PRO A 50 5.47 -1.29 6.51
CA PRO A 50 4.95 0.07 6.63
C PRO A 50 6.06 1.13 6.69
N GLU A 51 7.29 0.76 7.06
CA GLU A 51 8.47 1.63 7.08
C GLU A 51 8.81 2.26 5.71
N LEU A 52 8.42 1.59 4.60
CA LEU A 52 8.66 2.05 3.24
C LEU A 52 7.49 2.85 2.67
N LEU A 53 6.38 2.98 3.40
CA LEU A 53 5.35 3.93 3.03
C LEU A 53 5.92 5.34 3.22
N PRO A 54 5.74 6.23 2.24
CA PRO A 54 6.08 7.62 2.48
C PRO A 54 5.14 8.08 3.59
N VAL A 55 5.71 8.46 4.73
CA VAL A 55 4.96 9.10 5.81
C VAL A 55 4.52 10.43 5.24
N VAL A 56 3.34 10.46 4.62
CA VAL A 56 2.64 11.72 4.41
C VAL A 56 2.13 12.07 5.79
N GLU A 57 2.99 12.72 6.58
CA GLU A 57 2.56 13.44 7.76
C GLU A 57 1.47 14.38 7.25
N MET A 58 0.22 14.03 7.56
CA MET A 58 -0.86 14.98 7.40
C MET A 58 -0.59 16.05 8.46
N GLU A 59 0.18 17.07 8.10
CA GLU A 59 0.19 18.33 8.85
C GLU A 59 -1.26 18.79 8.98
N HIS A 60 -1.68 18.94 10.22
CA HIS A 60 -3.04 19.29 10.64
C HIS A 60 -3.12 20.78 10.91
#